data_AF-A0A7S4RUN9-F1
#
_entry.id   AF-A0A7S4RUN9-F1
#
_cell.length_a   1.000
_cell.length_b   1.000
_cell.length_c   1.000
_cell.angle_alpha   90.00
_cell.angle_beta   90.00
_cell.angle_gamma   90.00
#
_symmetry.space_group_name_H-M   'P 1'
#
loop_
_entity.id
_entity.type
_entity.pdbx_description
1 polymer ?
#
loop_
_entity_poly.entity_id
_entity_poly.type
_entity_poly.pdbx_seq_one_letter_code
_entity_poly.pdbx_strand_id
1 'polypeptide(L)'
;VDFTATSGKYNPGEVESIYNDNEQVPPQRKIQYLLMMAKDCIPGFDVKTTHPYPIFLGRKGWRSILLVTKSVLSQEIRRRKPEARLNIKNKRVEEIEKLLSLWPVSDQKDIDFITAKEMEYRNTLLRKLHDERTERKRKSPQTKLDRLRFILCFHDKKIREAFILSQNTATSEELGGQNSETREPSFYDLIAKKFNDEDFLPKTEALPGLHEDFAKSTLVPKSNYFLTKNNAKEMVDSMKQKVSEIIGRYEQSGNGSNLYDTDTEDDIYEGHPQWGRYNQQRAMRKNGDDRSSFLKNAGSDLLYWWHILDAYDLLHVTTTTTDLSTEHVANYCTSPSTTTQRKKVKLDSNAVDDSESRREPETTIGEADENIQDEDNLDESNNERRETFAYANMTMDIVCSLGELNKTAETYVYGSMIMDIEKLRKEKFVLIKEIVKDKDTMPREYREIMEGRIKEINDSIARMESKM
;
A
#
# COMPACT_ATOMS: atom_id res chain seq x y z
N VAL A 1 16.86 -3.97 -28.36
CA VAL A 1 16.42 -5.31 -28.77
C VAL A 1 16.47 -5.31 -30.28
N ASP A 2 17.58 -5.80 -30.83
CA ASP A 2 17.71 -5.97 -32.28
C ASP A 2 16.88 -7.19 -32.66
N PHE A 3 15.70 -6.94 -33.22
CA PHE A 3 14.88 -7.97 -33.83
C PHE A 3 15.58 -8.40 -35.13
N THR A 4 16.32 -9.49 -35.08
CA THR A 4 16.86 -10.16 -36.27
C THR A 4 15.69 -10.78 -37.04
N ALA A 5 15.27 -10.11 -38.09
CA ALA A 5 14.18 -10.57 -38.95
C ALA A 5 14.64 -11.78 -39.78
N THR A 6 14.16 -12.96 -39.43
CA THR A 6 14.14 -14.12 -40.33
C THR A 6 13.28 -13.76 -41.53
N SER A 7 13.83 -13.85 -42.74
CA SER A 7 13.18 -13.51 -44.01
C SER A 7 12.13 -14.55 -44.44
N GLY A 8 11.17 -14.84 -43.56
CA GLY A 8 10.04 -15.73 -43.83
C GLY A 8 9.07 -15.08 -44.82
N LYS A 9 8.67 -15.83 -45.86
CA LYS A 9 7.57 -15.44 -46.73
C LYS A 9 6.30 -15.36 -45.88
N TYR A 10 5.57 -14.25 -46.01
CA TYR A 10 4.27 -14.03 -45.39
C TYR A 10 3.30 -15.18 -45.71
N ASN A 11 2.89 -15.93 -44.71
CA ASN A 11 1.76 -16.85 -44.84
C ASN A 11 0.46 -16.14 -44.43
N PRO A 12 -0.58 -16.19 -45.28
CA PRO A 12 -1.94 -15.78 -44.91
C PRO A 12 -2.37 -16.48 -43.59
N GLY A 13 -2.90 -15.72 -42.62
CA GLY A 13 -3.32 -16.21 -41.30
C GLY A 13 -2.28 -16.07 -40.17
N GLU A 14 -1.19 -15.33 -40.41
CA GLU A 14 -0.12 -15.14 -39.43
C GLU A 14 -0.47 -14.20 -38.27
N VAL A 15 -1.50 -13.33 -38.39
CA VAL A 15 -1.78 -12.33 -37.35
C VAL A 15 -2.14 -13.00 -36.02
N GLU A 16 -2.90 -14.09 -36.06
CA GLU A 16 -3.25 -14.85 -34.86
C GLU A 16 -2.01 -15.47 -34.20
N SER A 17 -1.12 -16.05 -35.01
CA SER A 17 0.15 -16.64 -34.51
C SER A 17 1.02 -15.58 -33.81
N ILE A 18 1.20 -14.43 -34.46
CA ILE A 18 2.00 -13.31 -33.94
C ILE A 18 1.35 -12.70 -32.69
N TYR A 19 0.02 -12.58 -32.68
CA TYR A 19 -0.71 -12.06 -31.53
C TYR A 19 -0.58 -12.97 -30.30
N ASN A 20 -0.55 -14.29 -30.53
CA ASN A 20 -0.44 -15.28 -29.46
C ASN A 20 1.01 -15.44 -28.97
N ASP A 21 2.00 -15.18 -29.82
CA ASP A 21 3.42 -15.18 -29.46
C ASP A 21 3.80 -13.97 -28.59
N ASN A 22 4.13 -14.24 -27.32
CA ASN A 22 4.51 -13.20 -26.35
C ASN A 22 5.89 -12.59 -26.60
N GLU A 23 6.77 -13.24 -27.37
CA GLU A 23 8.06 -12.67 -27.77
C GLU A 23 7.88 -11.60 -28.84
N GLN A 24 6.94 -11.83 -29.76
CA GLN A 24 6.59 -10.89 -30.81
C GLN A 24 5.71 -9.76 -30.26
N VAL A 25 4.61 -10.10 -29.58
CA VAL A 25 3.67 -9.12 -29.03
C VAL A 25 3.55 -9.33 -27.51
N PRO A 26 4.33 -8.58 -26.72
CA PRO A 26 4.27 -8.67 -25.26
C PRO A 26 2.84 -8.48 -24.74
N PRO A 27 2.44 -9.16 -23.65
CA PRO A 27 1.08 -9.08 -23.10
C PRO A 27 0.57 -7.64 -22.90
N GLN A 28 1.44 -6.72 -22.47
CA GLN A 28 1.10 -5.31 -22.22
C GLN A 28 0.77 -4.53 -23.51
N ARG A 29 1.19 -5.04 -24.68
CA ARG A 29 1.00 -4.39 -25.99
C ARG A 29 -0.03 -5.08 -26.88
N LYS A 30 -0.54 -6.26 -26.51
CA LYS A 30 -1.52 -7.01 -27.30
C LYS A 30 -2.74 -6.16 -27.67
N ILE A 31 -3.26 -5.39 -26.72
CA ILE A 31 -4.40 -4.49 -26.96
C ILE A 31 -4.04 -3.38 -27.96
N GLN A 32 -2.88 -2.73 -27.81
CA GLN A 32 -2.43 -1.70 -28.75
C GLN A 32 -2.31 -2.24 -30.17
N TYR A 33 -1.70 -3.42 -30.31
CA TYR A 33 -1.52 -4.09 -31.59
C TYR A 33 -2.87 -4.45 -32.21
N LEU A 34 -3.78 -5.04 -31.44
CA LEU A 34 -5.13 -5.38 -31.89
C LEU A 34 -5.92 -4.16 -32.38
N LEU A 35 -5.94 -3.07 -31.59
CA LEU A 35 -6.71 -1.86 -31.94
C LEU A 35 -6.09 -1.10 -33.13
N MET A 36 -4.77 -1.15 -33.28
CA MET A 36 -4.10 -0.65 -34.49
C MET A 36 -4.59 -1.40 -35.73
N MET A 37 -4.62 -2.74 -35.66
CA MET A 37 -5.04 -3.59 -36.78
C MET A 37 -6.54 -3.43 -37.09
N ALA A 38 -7.37 -3.24 -36.06
CA ALA A 38 -8.80 -3.01 -36.20
C ALA A 38 -9.14 -1.76 -37.04
N LYS A 39 -8.27 -0.75 -37.05
CA LYS A 39 -8.43 0.47 -37.89
C LYS A 39 -8.44 0.16 -39.38
N ASP A 40 -7.69 -0.86 -39.82
CA ASP A 40 -7.65 -1.28 -41.22
C ASP A 40 -8.77 -2.28 -41.55
N CYS A 41 -9.19 -3.09 -40.57
CA CYS A 41 -10.11 -4.22 -40.79
C CYS A 41 -11.59 -3.88 -40.57
N ILE A 42 -11.89 -2.89 -39.72
CA ILE A 42 -13.26 -2.55 -39.32
C ILE A 42 -13.62 -1.16 -39.90
N PRO A 43 -14.56 -1.07 -40.85
CA PRO A 43 -14.94 0.20 -41.46
C PRO A 43 -15.37 1.24 -40.43
N GLY A 44 -14.77 2.43 -40.49
CA GLY A 44 -15.09 3.55 -39.59
C GLY A 44 -14.55 3.40 -38.16
N PHE A 45 -13.76 2.37 -37.87
CA PHE A 45 -13.14 2.20 -36.57
C PHE A 45 -12.06 3.25 -36.30
N ASP A 46 -12.18 3.93 -35.16
CA ASP A 46 -11.12 4.76 -34.58
C ASP A 46 -11.25 4.70 -33.05
N VAL A 47 -10.16 4.39 -32.36
CA VAL A 47 -10.07 4.33 -30.89
C VAL A 47 -10.53 5.65 -30.25
N LYS A 48 -10.42 6.79 -30.96
CA LYS A 48 -10.83 8.10 -30.47
C LYS A 48 -12.32 8.38 -30.59
N THR A 49 -13.06 7.62 -31.39
CA THR A 49 -14.49 7.86 -31.65
C THR A 49 -15.37 6.65 -31.32
N THR A 50 -14.84 5.44 -31.43
CA THR A 50 -15.58 4.18 -31.29
C THR A 50 -15.83 3.86 -29.83
N HIS A 51 -17.10 3.76 -29.42
CA HIS A 51 -17.45 3.42 -28.04
C HIS A 51 -17.02 1.96 -27.69
N PRO A 52 -16.43 1.69 -26.51
CA PRO A 52 -16.26 2.56 -25.34
C PRO A 52 -14.89 3.25 -25.20
N TYR A 53 -13.99 3.11 -26.17
CA TYR A 53 -12.59 3.55 -26.04
C TYR A 53 -12.38 5.02 -25.63
N PRO A 54 -13.15 6.02 -26.13
CA PRO A 54 -12.99 7.43 -25.75
C PRO A 54 -13.15 7.67 -24.25
N ILE A 55 -14.05 6.92 -23.60
CA ILE A 55 -14.28 7.02 -22.15
C ILE A 55 -13.04 6.60 -21.38
N PHE A 56 -12.36 5.54 -21.85
CA PHE A 56 -11.14 5.04 -21.23
C PHE A 56 -9.93 5.91 -21.54
N LEU A 57 -9.84 6.55 -22.72
CA LEU A 57 -8.75 7.48 -23.05
C LEU A 57 -8.66 8.70 -22.12
N GLY A 58 -9.78 9.08 -21.49
CA GLY A 58 -9.84 10.12 -20.46
C GLY A 58 -9.32 9.68 -19.09
N ARG A 59 -9.07 8.38 -18.88
CA ARG A 59 -8.63 7.81 -17.60
C ARG A 59 -7.11 7.71 -17.54
N LYS A 60 -6.55 7.92 -16.34
CA LYS A 60 -5.11 7.78 -16.08
C LYS A 60 -4.64 6.36 -16.42
N GLY A 61 -3.52 6.24 -17.13
CA GLY A 61 -2.90 4.96 -17.50
C GLY A 61 -3.47 4.27 -18.74
N TRP A 62 -4.67 4.62 -19.21
CA TRP A 62 -5.30 3.93 -20.34
C TRP A 62 -4.77 4.38 -21.71
N ARG A 63 -4.24 5.61 -21.82
CA ARG A 63 -3.65 6.10 -23.07
C ARG A 63 -2.50 5.22 -23.54
N SER A 64 -1.63 4.76 -22.63
CA SER A 64 -0.53 3.86 -22.93
C SER A 64 -0.95 2.41 -23.20
N ILE A 65 -2.25 2.09 -23.06
CA ILE A 65 -2.80 0.76 -23.37
C ILE A 65 -3.58 0.78 -24.69
N LEU A 66 -4.24 1.91 -24.99
CA LEU A 66 -5.14 2.02 -26.14
C LEU A 66 -4.51 2.71 -27.35
N LEU A 67 -3.58 3.65 -27.14
CA LEU A 67 -2.94 4.37 -28.25
C LEU A 67 -1.74 3.60 -28.78
N VAL A 68 -1.62 3.58 -30.10
CA VAL A 68 -0.57 2.86 -30.81
C VAL A 68 0.77 3.57 -30.61
N THR A 69 1.84 2.78 -30.45
CA THR A 69 3.21 3.31 -30.35
C THR A 69 3.97 3.10 -31.66
N LYS A 70 5.00 3.91 -31.92
CA LYS A 70 5.88 3.76 -33.10
C LYS A 70 6.48 2.36 -33.22
N SER A 71 6.79 1.72 -32.08
CA SER A 71 7.35 0.36 -32.04
C SER A 71 6.39 -0.67 -32.65
N VAL A 72 5.11 -0.57 -32.33
CA VAL A 72 4.07 -1.50 -32.80
C VAL A 72 3.83 -1.29 -34.30
N LEU A 73 3.73 -0.03 -34.75
CA LEU A 73 3.63 0.29 -36.18
C LEU A 73 4.85 -0.19 -36.97
N SER A 74 6.06 -0.03 -36.41
CA SER A 74 7.29 -0.49 -37.03
C SER A 74 7.32 -1.99 -37.25
N GLN A 75 6.89 -2.75 -36.25
CA GLN A 75 6.83 -4.20 -36.31
C GLN A 75 5.86 -4.64 -37.41
N GLU A 76 4.69 -4.01 -37.47
CA GLU A 76 3.68 -4.34 -38.46
C GLU A 76 4.10 -3.97 -39.89
N ILE A 77 4.79 -2.84 -40.09
CA ILE A 77 5.31 -2.51 -41.42
C ILE A 77 6.35 -3.53 -41.88
N ARG A 78 7.26 -3.94 -40.99
CA ARG A 78 8.25 -4.98 -41.32
C ARG A 78 7.59 -6.30 -41.68
N ARG A 79 6.48 -6.64 -41.01
CA ARG A 79 5.67 -7.82 -41.33
C ARG A 79 5.03 -7.71 -42.72
N ARG A 80 4.35 -6.60 -43.02
CA ARG A 80 3.64 -6.42 -44.31
C ARG A 80 4.58 -6.19 -45.49
N LYS A 81 5.72 -5.53 -45.28
CA LYS A 81 6.72 -5.23 -46.32
C LYS A 81 8.15 -5.33 -45.75
N PRO A 82 8.74 -6.54 -45.70
CA PRO A 82 10.07 -6.77 -45.14
C PRO A 82 11.18 -5.93 -45.79
N GLU A 83 11.02 -5.60 -47.08
CA GLU A 83 11.98 -4.79 -47.84
C GLU A 83 11.89 -3.28 -47.54
N ALA A 84 10.88 -2.83 -46.80
CA ALA A 84 10.68 -1.40 -46.53
C ALA A 84 11.74 -0.86 -45.55
N ARG A 85 12.73 -0.16 -46.11
CA ARG A 85 13.71 0.61 -45.32
C ARG A 85 13.11 1.94 -44.88
N LEU A 86 12.46 1.95 -43.71
CA LEU A 86 11.87 3.17 -43.15
C LEU A 86 12.74 3.78 -42.04
N ASN A 87 12.99 5.08 -42.14
CA ASN A 87 13.53 5.86 -41.03
C ASN A 87 12.41 6.21 -40.02
N ILE A 88 12.03 5.23 -39.20
CA ILE A 88 10.87 5.30 -38.28
C ILE A 88 11.12 6.26 -37.12
N LYS A 89 12.38 6.45 -36.72
CA LYS A 89 12.75 7.33 -35.61
C LYS A 89 12.32 8.78 -35.86
N ASN A 90 12.50 9.25 -37.11
CA ASN A 90 12.27 10.64 -37.48
C ASN A 90 10.84 10.94 -37.93
N LYS A 91 10.04 9.92 -38.24
CA LYS A 91 8.65 10.11 -38.69
C LYS A 91 7.68 10.26 -37.52
N ARG A 92 6.63 11.06 -37.70
CA ARG A 92 5.51 11.17 -36.75
C ARG A 92 4.64 9.91 -36.82
N VAL A 93 3.88 9.63 -35.76
CA VAL A 93 3.03 8.41 -35.68
C VAL A 93 2.02 8.38 -36.82
N GLU A 94 1.42 9.53 -37.14
CA GLU A 94 0.42 9.69 -38.18
C GLU A 94 0.98 9.42 -39.58
N GLU A 95 2.25 9.75 -39.82
CA GLU A 95 2.93 9.49 -41.10
C GLU A 95 3.19 7.99 -41.28
N ILE A 96 3.52 7.30 -40.19
CA ILE A 96 3.75 5.85 -40.19
C ILE A 96 2.40 5.11 -40.38
N GLU A 97 1.33 5.58 -39.73
CA GLU A 97 -0.03 5.06 -39.95
C GLU A 97 -0.47 5.23 -41.41
N LYS A 98 -0.21 6.39 -42.03
CA LYS A 98 -0.46 6.60 -43.46
C LYS A 98 0.27 5.58 -44.34
N LEU A 99 1.49 5.17 -43.98
CA LEU A 99 2.20 4.13 -44.73
C LEU A 99 1.52 2.76 -44.59
N LEU A 100 1.02 2.40 -43.41
CA LEU A 100 0.27 1.15 -43.23
C LEU A 100 -1.01 1.12 -44.07
N SER A 101 -1.68 2.27 -44.24
CA SER A 101 -2.88 2.37 -45.08
C SER A 101 -2.63 2.06 -46.56
N LEU A 102 -1.37 2.13 -47.03
CA LEU A 102 -0.99 1.73 -48.39
C LEU A 102 -0.86 0.21 -48.55
N TRP A 103 -0.77 -0.53 -47.45
CA TRP A 103 -0.63 -1.98 -47.41
C TRP A 103 -1.70 -2.56 -46.48
N PRO A 104 -3.00 -2.44 -46.80
CA PRO A 104 -4.06 -2.93 -45.93
C PRO A 104 -3.96 -4.44 -45.72
N VAL A 105 -4.52 -4.92 -44.60
CA VAL A 105 -4.69 -6.36 -44.37
C VAL A 105 -5.68 -6.89 -45.40
N SER A 106 -5.23 -7.79 -46.28
CA SER A 106 -6.04 -8.32 -47.38
C SER A 106 -6.57 -9.73 -47.11
N ASP A 107 -5.98 -10.46 -46.15
CA ASP A 107 -6.40 -11.81 -45.82
C ASP A 107 -7.66 -11.80 -44.95
N GLN A 108 -8.71 -12.49 -45.42
CA GLN A 108 -9.97 -12.64 -44.72
C GLN A 108 -9.82 -13.30 -43.34
N LYS A 109 -8.91 -14.27 -43.18
CA LYS A 109 -8.69 -14.95 -41.89
C LYS A 109 -8.18 -13.98 -40.83
N ASP A 110 -7.22 -13.15 -41.20
CA ASP A 110 -6.68 -12.12 -40.32
C ASP A 110 -7.77 -11.09 -39.96
N ILE A 111 -8.56 -10.64 -40.95
CA ILE A 111 -9.68 -9.70 -40.75
C ILE A 111 -10.70 -10.27 -39.77
N ASP A 112 -11.11 -11.53 -39.95
CA ASP A 112 -12.08 -12.20 -39.09
C ASP A 112 -11.55 -12.34 -37.65
N PHE A 113 -10.29 -12.74 -37.49
CA PHE A 113 -9.63 -12.83 -36.19
C PHE A 113 -9.58 -11.47 -35.47
N ILE A 114 -9.12 -10.42 -36.16
CA ILE A 114 -9.00 -9.06 -35.61
C ILE A 114 -10.39 -8.54 -35.20
N THR A 115 -11.40 -8.74 -36.05
CA THR A 115 -12.77 -8.30 -35.79
C THR A 115 -13.36 -9.03 -34.57
N ALA A 116 -13.18 -10.35 -34.48
CA ALA A 116 -13.66 -11.15 -33.35
C ALA A 116 -12.97 -10.74 -32.04
N LYS A 117 -11.64 -10.59 -32.04
CA LYS A 117 -10.88 -10.21 -30.85
C LYS A 117 -11.15 -8.78 -30.41
N GLU A 118 -11.29 -7.86 -31.35
CA GLU A 118 -11.68 -6.48 -31.04
C GLU A 118 -13.05 -6.45 -30.36
N MET A 119 -14.03 -7.20 -30.89
CA MET A 119 -15.37 -7.29 -30.31
C MET A 119 -15.35 -7.92 -28.89
N GLU A 120 -14.58 -8.98 -28.69
CA GLU A 120 -14.38 -9.60 -27.37
C GLU A 120 -13.84 -8.58 -26.35
N TYR A 121 -12.82 -7.82 -26.75
CA TYR A 121 -12.22 -6.79 -25.91
C TYR A 121 -13.18 -5.63 -25.66
N ARG A 122 -13.90 -5.18 -26.68
CA ARG A 122 -14.93 -4.14 -26.57
C ARG A 122 -16.01 -4.54 -25.57
N ASN A 123 -16.50 -5.77 -25.65
CA ASN A 123 -17.50 -6.32 -24.71
C ASN A 123 -16.97 -6.41 -23.27
N THR A 124 -15.67 -6.68 -23.10
CA THR A 124 -15.03 -6.67 -21.78
C THR A 124 -14.97 -5.27 -21.19
N LEU A 125 -14.65 -4.24 -21.99
CA LEU A 125 -14.68 -2.85 -21.55
C LEU A 125 -16.10 -2.36 -21.24
N LEU A 126 -17.10 -2.77 -22.04
CA LEU A 126 -18.50 -2.44 -21.79
C LEU A 126 -19.00 -3.04 -20.48
N ARG A 127 -18.64 -4.29 -20.16
CA ARG A 127 -18.92 -4.90 -18.85
C ARG A 127 -18.31 -4.10 -17.72
N LYS A 128 -17.02 -3.76 -17.80
CA LYS A 128 -16.36 -2.90 -16.80
C LYS A 128 -17.09 -1.57 -16.58
N LEU A 129 -17.55 -0.91 -17.65
CA LEU A 129 -18.35 0.32 -17.51
C LEU A 129 -19.72 0.08 -16.86
N HIS A 130 -20.36 -1.04 -17.16
CA HIS A 130 -21.61 -1.41 -16.54
C HIS A 130 -21.44 -1.67 -15.03
N ASP A 131 -20.41 -2.43 -14.67
CA ASP A 131 -20.07 -2.75 -13.28
C ASP A 131 -19.77 -1.47 -12.50
N GLU A 132 -18.95 -0.57 -13.04
CA GLU A 132 -18.70 0.73 -12.41
C GLU A 132 -19.96 1.59 -12.26
N ARG A 133 -20.88 1.56 -13.23
CA ARG A 133 -22.16 2.30 -13.13
C ARG A 133 -23.06 1.69 -12.06
N THR A 134 -23.11 0.36 -11.97
CA THR A 134 -23.91 -0.32 -10.93
C THR A 134 -23.30 -0.09 -9.56
N GLU A 135 -21.98 -0.10 -9.42
CA GLU A 135 -21.27 0.28 -8.20
C GLU A 135 -21.53 1.73 -7.80
N ARG A 136 -21.46 2.67 -8.75
CA ARG A 136 -21.77 4.09 -8.48
C ARG A 136 -23.23 4.27 -8.05
N LYS A 137 -24.17 3.57 -8.68
CA LYS A 137 -25.59 3.58 -8.28
C LYS A 137 -25.82 2.96 -6.90
N ARG A 138 -25.01 1.96 -6.51
CA ARG A 138 -25.04 1.36 -5.17
C ARG A 138 -24.41 2.26 -4.10
N LYS A 139 -23.49 3.15 -4.47
CA LYS A 139 -22.96 4.19 -3.57
C LYS A 139 -24.01 5.29 -3.38
N SER A 140 -25.09 4.99 -2.65
CA SER A 140 -25.97 6.02 -2.09
C SER A 140 -25.10 7.08 -1.39
N PRO A 141 -25.34 8.38 -1.60
CA PRO A 141 -24.57 9.42 -0.93
C PRO A 141 -24.64 9.21 0.58
N GLN A 142 -23.48 9.15 1.23
CA GLN A 142 -23.42 8.98 2.67
C GLN A 142 -23.97 10.23 3.36
N THR A 143 -24.99 10.06 4.19
CA THR A 143 -25.57 11.15 4.97
C THR A 143 -24.79 11.39 6.27
N LYS A 144 -25.08 12.52 6.93
CA LYS A 144 -24.57 12.79 8.29
C LYS A 144 -25.02 11.73 9.30
N LEU A 145 -26.26 11.25 9.19
CA LEU A 145 -26.79 10.20 10.06
C LEU A 145 -26.06 8.88 9.86
N ASP A 146 -25.67 8.55 8.62
CA ASP A 146 -24.85 7.37 8.36
C ASP A 146 -23.48 7.46 9.03
N ARG A 147 -22.83 8.64 8.99
CA ARG A 147 -21.56 8.84 9.73
C ARG A 147 -21.76 8.70 11.23
N LEU A 148 -22.80 9.29 11.80
CA LEU A 148 -23.12 9.14 13.23
C LEU A 148 -23.39 7.69 13.61
N ARG A 149 -24.16 6.95 12.81
CA ARG A 149 -24.42 5.52 13.07
C ARG A 149 -23.13 4.71 13.05
N PHE A 150 -22.23 5.00 12.11
CA PHE A 150 -20.91 4.37 12.03
C PHE A 150 -20.07 4.65 13.28
N ILE A 151 -20.04 5.90 13.74
CA ILE A 151 -19.34 6.30 14.98
C ILE A 151 -19.90 5.54 16.18
N LEU A 152 -21.23 5.45 16.29
CA LEU A 152 -21.91 4.79 17.40
C LEU A 152 -21.65 3.27 17.45
N CYS A 153 -21.21 2.63 16.36
CA CYS A 153 -20.74 1.24 16.40
C CYS A 153 -19.54 1.06 17.35
N PHE A 154 -18.74 2.10 17.60
CA PHE A 154 -17.62 2.05 18.54
C PHE A 154 -18.05 1.95 20.00
N HIS A 155 -19.35 2.06 20.34
CA HIS A 155 -19.82 1.70 21.68
C HIS A 155 -19.72 0.19 21.96
N ASP A 156 -19.67 -0.65 20.93
CA ASP A 156 -19.42 -2.09 21.08
C ASP A 156 -17.94 -2.36 21.40
N LYS A 157 -17.69 -2.96 22.56
CA LYS A 157 -16.34 -3.30 23.03
C LYS A 157 -15.58 -4.18 22.03
N LYS A 158 -16.23 -5.15 21.40
CA LYS A 158 -15.58 -6.07 20.45
C LYS A 158 -15.10 -5.33 19.21
N ILE A 159 -15.86 -4.34 18.74
CA ILE A 159 -15.47 -3.50 17.60
C ILE A 159 -14.25 -2.65 17.96
N ARG A 160 -14.20 -2.09 19.17
CA ARG A 160 -13.04 -1.31 19.63
C ARG A 160 -11.78 -2.16 19.74
N GLU A 161 -11.87 -3.34 20.34
CA GLU A 161 -10.73 -4.27 20.46
C GLU A 161 -10.20 -4.67 19.09
N ALA A 162 -11.09 -5.04 18.16
CA ALA A 162 -10.72 -5.33 16.79
C ALA A 162 -10.13 -4.12 16.05
N PHE A 163 -10.63 -2.91 16.33
CA PHE A 163 -10.09 -1.68 15.75
C PHE A 163 -8.66 -1.43 16.22
N ILE A 164 -8.39 -1.55 17.52
CA ILE A 164 -7.03 -1.43 18.08
C ILE A 164 -6.09 -2.44 17.44
N LEU A 165 -6.49 -3.72 17.38
CA LEU A 165 -5.70 -4.77 16.74
C LEU A 165 -5.45 -4.49 15.26
N SER A 166 -6.41 -3.90 14.55
CA SER A 166 -6.26 -3.56 13.13
C SER A 166 -5.26 -2.44 12.85
N GLN A 167 -4.82 -1.71 13.86
CA GLN A 167 -3.75 -0.70 13.73
C GLN A 167 -2.35 -1.29 13.95
N ASN A 168 -2.25 -2.50 14.48
CA ASN A 168 -0.98 -3.20 14.60
C ASN A 168 -0.54 -3.72 13.23
N THR A 169 0.77 -3.82 13.01
CA THR A 169 1.33 -4.45 11.83
C THR A 169 0.97 -5.93 11.82
N ALA A 170 0.32 -6.38 10.75
CA ALA A 170 -0.04 -7.79 10.60
C ALA A 170 1.23 -8.65 10.52
N THR A 171 1.28 -9.74 11.27
CA THR A 171 2.39 -10.69 11.16
C THR A 171 2.30 -11.48 9.86
N SER A 172 3.43 -12.05 9.40
CA SER A 172 3.46 -12.88 8.18
C SER A 172 2.46 -14.04 8.23
N GLU A 173 2.28 -14.63 9.42
CA GLU A 173 1.34 -15.72 9.67
C GLU A 173 -0.12 -15.25 9.49
N GLU A 174 -0.45 -14.07 10.00
CA GLU A 174 -1.77 -13.45 9.82
C GLU A 174 -2.06 -13.12 8.35
N LEU A 175 -1.03 -12.73 7.57
CA LEU A 175 -1.16 -12.52 6.13
C LEU A 175 -1.40 -13.84 5.38
N GLY A 176 -0.73 -14.93 5.77
CA GLY A 176 -0.92 -16.26 5.20
C GLY A 176 -2.31 -16.85 5.46
N GLY A 177 -2.90 -16.54 6.62
CA GLY A 177 -4.23 -17.02 7.02
C GLY A 177 -5.42 -16.30 6.38
N GLN A 178 -5.20 -15.22 5.61
CA GLN A 178 -6.29 -14.35 5.13
C GLN A 178 -7.30 -15.02 4.21
N ASN A 179 -6.91 -16.12 3.55
CA ASN A 179 -7.76 -16.88 2.64
C ASN A 179 -8.42 -18.13 3.28
N SER A 180 -8.29 -18.32 4.59
CA SER A 180 -8.96 -19.43 5.28
C SER A 180 -10.44 -19.13 5.55
N GLU A 181 -11.30 -20.13 5.36
CA GLU A 181 -12.74 -20.03 5.71
C GLU A 181 -12.96 -19.86 7.22
N THR A 182 -11.98 -20.24 8.03
CA THR A 182 -11.99 -20.17 9.51
C THR A 182 -11.47 -18.86 10.06
N ARG A 183 -11.21 -17.85 9.22
CA ARG A 183 -10.64 -16.57 9.66
C ARG A 183 -11.59 -15.84 10.60
N GLU A 184 -11.03 -15.29 11.67
CA GLU A 184 -11.78 -14.36 12.52
C GLU A 184 -12.26 -13.14 11.70
N PRO A 185 -13.49 -12.65 11.96
CA PRO A 185 -13.99 -11.45 11.29
C PRO A 185 -13.07 -10.26 11.57
N SER A 186 -12.61 -9.56 10.52
CA SER A 186 -11.83 -8.34 10.73
C SER A 186 -12.69 -7.22 11.33
N PHE A 187 -12.05 -6.18 11.88
CA PHE A 187 -12.72 -4.95 12.31
C PHE A 187 -13.75 -4.44 11.28
N TYR A 188 -13.38 -4.38 10.00
CA TYR A 188 -14.26 -3.93 8.92
C TYR A 188 -15.47 -4.85 8.69
N ASP A 189 -15.34 -6.16 8.95
CA ASP A 189 -16.45 -7.11 8.85
C ASP A 189 -17.40 -6.95 10.05
N LEU A 190 -16.85 -6.80 11.26
CA LEU A 190 -17.63 -6.57 12.48
C LEU A 190 -18.42 -5.26 12.42
N ILE A 191 -17.78 -4.15 12.02
CA ILE A 191 -18.44 -2.85 11.94
C ILE A 191 -19.47 -2.80 10.82
N ALA A 192 -19.20 -3.42 9.66
CA ALA A 192 -20.18 -3.55 8.58
C ALA A 192 -21.40 -4.35 9.02
N LYS A 193 -21.19 -5.47 9.72
CA LYS A 193 -22.28 -6.29 10.28
C LYS A 193 -23.12 -5.48 11.26
N LYS A 194 -22.50 -4.80 12.23
CA LYS A 194 -23.22 -4.01 13.24
C LYS A 194 -23.93 -2.79 12.65
N PHE A 195 -23.32 -2.12 11.69
CA PHE A 195 -23.90 -0.95 11.04
C PHE A 195 -25.15 -1.30 10.22
N ASN A 196 -25.13 -2.44 9.53
CA ASN A 196 -26.23 -2.91 8.68
C ASN A 196 -27.34 -3.65 9.44
N ASP A 197 -27.14 -3.95 10.72
CA ASP A 197 -28.16 -4.51 11.61
C ASP A 197 -29.34 -3.51 11.76
N GLU A 198 -30.54 -3.88 11.33
CA GLU A 198 -31.73 -3.02 11.41
C GLU A 198 -32.21 -2.81 12.84
N ASP A 199 -31.98 -3.81 13.71
CA ASP A 199 -32.37 -3.78 15.13
C ASP A 199 -31.41 -2.93 15.98
N PHE A 200 -30.23 -2.59 15.43
CA PHE A 200 -29.33 -1.65 16.07
C PHE A 200 -29.92 -0.24 16.00
N LEU A 201 -30.49 0.24 17.10
CA LEU A 201 -31.08 1.58 17.21
C LEU A 201 -30.24 2.46 18.16
N PRO A 202 -29.01 2.85 17.77
CA PRO A 202 -28.15 3.63 18.62
C PRO A 202 -28.66 5.07 18.78
N LYS A 203 -28.25 5.69 19.88
CA LYS A 203 -28.64 7.06 20.23
C LYS A 203 -27.38 7.86 20.56
N THR A 204 -27.28 9.09 20.07
CA THR A 204 -26.19 9.99 20.45
C THR A 204 -26.32 10.43 21.90
N GLU A 205 -25.20 10.71 22.57
CA GLU A 205 -25.17 11.39 23.86
C GLU A 205 -25.60 12.86 23.71
N ALA A 206 -26.17 13.43 24.77
CA ALA A 206 -26.47 14.87 24.81
C ALA A 206 -25.22 15.62 25.27
N LEU A 207 -24.61 16.36 24.36
CA LEU A 207 -23.37 17.12 24.54
C LEU A 207 -23.61 18.60 24.16
N PRO A 208 -24.41 19.35 24.94
CA PRO A 208 -24.74 20.74 24.63
C PRO A 208 -23.54 21.68 24.60
N GLY A 209 -22.44 21.33 25.27
CA GLY A 209 -21.18 22.07 25.19
C GLY A 209 -20.42 21.85 23.88
N LEU A 210 -20.59 20.70 23.21
CA LEU A 210 -19.76 20.32 22.06
C LEU A 210 -20.22 21.01 20.76
N HIS A 211 -21.52 20.91 20.45
CA HIS A 211 -22.12 21.52 19.25
C HIS A 211 -23.65 21.54 19.41
N GLU A 212 -24.34 22.51 18.78
CA GLU A 212 -25.80 22.64 18.88
C GLU A 212 -26.56 21.39 18.41
N ASP A 213 -26.05 20.71 17.38
CA ASP A 213 -26.57 19.44 16.87
C ASP A 213 -26.63 18.32 17.92
N PHE A 214 -25.79 18.39 18.95
CA PHE A 214 -25.72 17.40 20.02
C PHE A 214 -26.31 17.92 21.33
N ALA A 215 -26.94 19.10 21.34
CA ALA A 215 -27.61 19.61 22.53
C ALA A 215 -28.70 18.67 23.06
N LYS A 216 -29.28 17.85 22.18
CA LYS A 216 -30.21 16.79 22.52
C LYS A 216 -29.76 15.46 21.94
N SER A 217 -29.97 14.41 22.73
CA SER A 217 -29.71 13.02 22.35
C SER A 217 -30.65 12.62 21.19
N THR A 218 -30.08 12.16 20.08
CA THR A 218 -30.80 11.88 18.82
C THR A 218 -30.70 10.39 18.47
N LEU A 219 -31.83 9.77 18.09
CA LEU A 219 -31.85 8.39 17.61
C LEU A 219 -31.31 8.32 16.18
N VAL A 220 -30.46 7.33 15.88
CA VAL A 220 -29.80 7.21 14.58
C VAL A 220 -30.15 5.86 13.92
N PRO A 221 -31.36 5.74 13.33
CA PRO A 221 -31.81 4.50 12.70
C PRO A 221 -31.01 4.18 11.42
N LYS A 222 -31.19 2.95 10.92
CA LYS A 222 -30.59 2.50 9.66
C LYS A 222 -31.20 3.26 8.47
N SER A 223 -30.36 3.85 7.62
CA SER A 223 -30.79 4.43 6.34
C SER A 223 -30.65 3.43 5.18
N ASN A 224 -31.01 3.87 3.97
CA ASN A 224 -30.80 3.11 2.72
C ASN A 224 -29.32 2.91 2.35
N TYR A 225 -28.37 3.51 3.08
CA TYR A 225 -26.94 3.34 2.84
C TYR A 225 -26.46 1.98 3.35
N PHE A 226 -25.96 1.11 2.47
CA PHE A 226 -25.40 -0.19 2.84
C PHE A 226 -23.87 -0.12 3.00
N LEU A 227 -23.37 -0.46 4.20
CA LEU A 227 -21.94 -0.39 4.49
C LEU A 227 -21.26 -1.70 4.10
N THR A 228 -20.43 -1.66 3.07
CA THR A 228 -19.53 -2.77 2.71
C THR A 228 -18.20 -2.63 3.47
N LYS A 229 -17.41 -3.71 3.51
CA LYS A 229 -16.05 -3.70 4.07
C LYS A 229 -15.17 -2.57 3.49
N ASN A 230 -15.17 -2.43 2.16
CA ASN A 230 -14.39 -1.40 1.47
C ASN A 230 -14.90 0.01 1.78
N ASN A 231 -16.22 0.19 1.84
CA ASN A 231 -16.80 1.48 2.22
C ASN A 231 -16.49 1.83 3.69
N ALA A 232 -16.45 0.86 4.60
CA ALA A 232 -16.04 1.07 5.98
C ALA A 232 -14.58 1.55 6.07
N LYS A 233 -13.69 0.95 5.27
CA LYS A 233 -12.30 1.42 5.15
C LYS A 233 -12.20 2.85 4.61
N GLU A 234 -12.85 3.13 3.48
CA GLU A 234 -12.92 4.48 2.90
C GLU A 234 -13.45 5.52 3.92
N MET A 235 -14.43 5.12 4.73
CA MET A 235 -15.04 5.98 5.75
C MET A 235 -14.10 6.25 6.92
N VAL A 236 -13.44 5.22 7.47
CA VAL A 236 -12.43 5.39 8.53
C VAL A 236 -11.31 6.28 8.03
N ASP A 237 -10.73 5.99 6.86
CA ASP A 237 -9.60 6.75 6.31
C ASP A 237 -9.98 8.23 6.10
N SER A 238 -11.16 8.48 5.50
CA SER A 238 -11.63 9.84 5.27
C SER A 238 -11.94 10.60 6.56
N MET A 239 -12.54 9.95 7.54
CA MET A 239 -12.84 10.57 8.81
C MET A 239 -11.55 10.83 9.58
N LYS A 240 -10.61 9.86 9.64
CA LYS A 240 -9.31 9.94 10.31
C LYS A 240 -8.56 11.19 9.88
N GLN A 241 -8.38 11.35 8.57
CA GLN A 241 -7.71 12.51 8.00
C GLN A 241 -8.35 13.83 8.48
N LYS A 242 -9.68 13.94 8.42
CA LYS A 242 -10.38 15.17 8.81
C LYS A 242 -10.32 15.45 10.30
N VAL A 243 -10.38 14.42 11.15
CA VAL A 243 -10.23 14.60 12.60
C VAL A 243 -8.81 14.98 12.96
N SER A 244 -7.78 14.36 12.36
CA SER A 244 -6.40 14.80 12.55
C SER A 244 -6.20 16.27 12.16
N GLU A 245 -6.79 16.72 11.04
CA GLU A 245 -6.77 18.14 10.64
C GLU A 245 -7.50 19.07 11.63
N ILE A 246 -8.57 18.61 12.27
CA ILE A 246 -9.29 19.38 13.31
C ILE A 246 -8.44 19.45 14.58
N ILE A 247 -7.92 18.31 15.04
CA ILE A 247 -7.08 18.21 16.24
C ILE A 247 -5.80 19.03 16.08
N GLY A 248 -5.11 18.94 14.94
CA GLY A 248 -3.90 19.72 14.69
C GLY A 248 -4.13 21.23 14.82
N ARG A 249 -5.28 21.73 14.35
CA ARG A 249 -5.67 23.15 14.52
C ARG A 249 -6.02 23.49 15.97
N TYR A 250 -6.65 22.57 16.69
CA TYR A 250 -6.95 22.73 18.11
C TYR A 250 -5.66 22.79 18.95
N GLU A 251 -4.70 21.89 18.72
CA GLU A 251 -3.40 21.90 19.39
C GLU A 251 -2.61 23.19 19.07
N GLN A 252 -2.55 23.60 17.79
CA GLN A 252 -1.87 24.84 17.37
C GLN A 252 -2.48 26.12 17.97
N SER A 253 -3.75 26.09 18.39
CA SER A 253 -4.39 27.24 19.05
C SER A 253 -3.94 27.44 20.49
N GLY A 254 -3.21 26.48 21.05
CA GLY A 254 -2.85 26.44 22.46
C GLY A 254 -3.99 26.02 23.38
N ASN A 255 -5.18 25.69 22.87
CA ASN A 255 -6.26 25.12 23.68
C ASN A 255 -6.12 23.61 23.89
N GLY A 256 -5.31 22.94 23.07
CA GLY A 256 -4.99 21.53 23.19
C GLY A 256 -4.11 21.14 24.38
N SER A 257 -3.78 19.85 24.45
CA SER A 257 -3.08 19.25 25.59
C SER A 257 -1.63 19.71 25.72
N ASN A 258 -1.06 20.32 24.67
CA ASN A 258 0.32 20.81 24.61
C ASN A 258 0.65 21.97 25.57
N LEU A 259 -0.32 22.54 26.27
CA LEU A 259 -0.12 23.74 27.09
C LEU A 259 -0.14 23.43 28.58
N TYR A 260 0.51 22.33 28.99
CA TYR A 260 0.85 22.16 30.40
C TYR A 260 1.84 23.26 30.78
N ASP A 261 1.43 24.11 31.71
CA ASP A 261 2.12 25.30 32.24
C ASP A 261 3.32 24.93 33.14
N THR A 262 3.93 23.77 32.88
CA THR A 262 5.02 23.22 33.66
C THR A 262 6.24 23.21 32.76
N ASP A 263 7.32 23.87 33.18
CA ASP A 263 8.66 23.92 32.57
C ASP A 263 9.32 22.53 32.34
N THR A 264 8.56 21.44 32.42
CA THR A 264 8.96 20.11 31.95
C THR A 264 8.96 20.09 30.43
N GLU A 265 10.16 20.05 29.85
CA GLU A 265 10.49 20.00 28.42
C GLU A 265 9.96 18.77 27.65
N ASP A 266 8.95 18.07 28.16
CA ASP A 266 8.31 16.96 27.45
C ASP A 266 7.34 17.55 26.41
N ASP A 267 7.88 17.98 25.27
CA ASP A 267 7.13 18.48 24.13
C ASP A 267 6.07 17.44 23.71
N ILE A 268 4.80 17.76 23.92
CA ILE A 268 3.70 16.92 23.44
C ILE A 268 3.61 17.09 21.91
N TYR A 269 4.11 16.11 21.16
CA TYR A 269 4.06 16.10 19.69
C TYR A 269 2.94 15.20 19.14
N GLU A 270 2.69 15.27 17.83
CA GLU A 270 1.75 14.37 17.14
C GLU A 270 2.19 12.92 17.33
N GLY A 271 1.36 12.14 18.03
CA GLY A 271 1.68 10.77 18.43
C GLY A 271 1.94 10.60 19.93
N HIS A 272 2.04 11.66 20.72
CA HIS A 272 2.02 11.53 22.17
C HIS A 272 0.65 11.01 22.67
N PRO A 273 0.56 10.16 23.72
CA PRO A 273 -0.73 9.61 24.20
C PRO A 273 -1.75 10.65 24.68
N GLN A 274 -1.29 11.86 24.98
CA GLN A 274 -2.13 13.01 25.37
C GLN A 274 -2.51 13.92 24.19
N TRP A 275 -1.91 13.73 23.01
CA TRP A 275 -2.17 14.57 21.85
C TRP A 275 -3.65 14.51 21.44
N GLY A 276 -4.30 15.66 21.34
CA GLY A 276 -5.71 15.77 20.96
C GLY A 276 -6.73 15.41 22.03
N ARG A 277 -6.32 15.05 23.25
CA ARG A 277 -7.27 14.79 24.34
C ARG A 277 -8.00 16.06 24.78
N TYR A 278 -9.28 15.92 25.13
CA TYR A 278 -10.07 17.02 25.65
C TYR A 278 -9.90 17.16 27.17
N ASN A 279 -9.38 18.31 27.61
CA ASN A 279 -9.23 18.62 29.03
C ASN A 279 -10.47 19.35 29.56
N GLN A 280 -11.39 18.61 30.15
CA GLN A 280 -12.64 19.14 30.71
C GLN A 280 -12.40 20.23 31.77
N GLN A 281 -11.40 20.06 32.65
CA GLN A 281 -11.12 21.03 33.71
C GLN A 281 -10.66 22.37 33.15
N ARG A 282 -9.85 22.34 32.10
CA ARG A 282 -9.38 23.52 31.39
C ARG A 282 -10.51 24.22 30.64
N ALA A 283 -11.31 23.43 29.93
CA ALA A 283 -12.50 23.92 29.24
C ALA A 283 -13.44 24.66 30.21
N MET A 284 -13.69 24.10 31.41
CA MET A 284 -14.49 24.78 32.44
C MET A 284 -13.93 26.14 32.88
N ARG A 285 -12.60 26.35 32.82
CA ARG A 285 -11.96 27.65 33.11
C ARG A 285 -12.03 28.62 31.92
N LYS A 286 -12.15 28.11 30.69
CA LYS A 286 -12.12 28.87 29.42
C LYS A 286 -13.49 28.95 28.73
N ASN A 287 -14.58 29.01 29.51
CA ASN A 287 -15.97 29.14 29.01
C ASN A 287 -16.56 27.92 28.28
N GLY A 288 -16.06 26.72 28.55
CA GLY A 288 -16.64 25.46 28.06
C GLY A 288 -15.82 24.79 26.96
N ASP A 289 -16.48 23.89 26.23
CA ASP A 289 -15.91 23.14 25.12
C ASP A 289 -15.91 23.97 23.84
N ASP A 290 -14.72 24.31 23.35
CA ASP A 290 -14.52 25.18 22.20
C ASP A 290 -14.11 24.40 20.92
N ARG A 291 -14.14 23.06 20.95
CA ARG A 291 -13.73 22.20 19.82
C ARG A 291 -14.50 22.52 18.53
N SER A 292 -15.74 22.99 18.64
CA SER A 292 -16.56 23.39 17.48
C SER A 292 -15.99 24.56 16.69
N SER A 293 -15.22 25.45 17.32
CA SER A 293 -14.53 26.57 16.66
C SER A 293 -13.53 26.11 15.60
N PHE A 294 -13.13 24.83 15.63
CA PHE A 294 -12.13 24.23 14.74
C PHE A 294 -12.75 23.41 13.60
N LEU A 295 -14.07 23.37 13.43
CA LEU A 295 -14.69 22.61 12.32
C LEU A 295 -14.40 23.18 10.92
N LYS A 296 -14.30 24.51 10.76
CA LYS A 296 -14.33 25.18 9.43
C LYS A 296 -15.53 24.69 8.60
N ASN A 297 -15.27 23.92 7.54
CA ASN A 297 -16.29 23.37 6.62
C ASN A 297 -16.59 21.89 6.90
N ALA A 298 -16.02 21.33 7.97
CA ALA A 298 -16.20 19.93 8.32
C ALA A 298 -17.54 19.72 9.05
N GLY A 299 -18.13 18.54 8.90
CA GLY A 299 -19.40 18.21 9.55
C GLY A 299 -19.24 18.03 11.07
N SER A 300 -20.25 18.43 11.84
CA SER A 300 -20.26 18.27 13.30
C SER A 300 -20.21 16.81 13.76
N ASP A 301 -20.57 15.86 12.90
CA ASP A 301 -20.38 14.42 13.16
C ASP A 301 -18.92 14.05 13.47
N LEU A 302 -17.94 14.80 12.95
CA LEU A 302 -16.52 14.59 13.26
C LEU A 302 -16.14 15.03 14.68
N LEU A 303 -16.82 16.04 15.26
CA LEU A 303 -16.64 16.37 16.68
C LEU A 303 -17.17 15.26 17.57
N TYR A 304 -18.31 14.68 17.20
CA TYR A 304 -18.86 13.54 17.93
C TYR A 304 -17.93 12.34 17.84
N TRP A 305 -17.33 12.10 16.67
CA TRP A 305 -16.33 11.05 16.54
C TRP A 305 -15.10 11.32 17.40
N TRP A 306 -14.56 12.53 17.39
CA TRP A 306 -13.46 12.92 18.28
C TRP A 306 -13.83 12.67 19.75
N HIS A 307 -15.01 13.07 20.20
CA HIS A 307 -15.51 12.77 21.55
C HIS A 307 -15.50 11.26 21.86
N ILE A 308 -16.01 10.43 20.94
CA ILE A 308 -16.04 8.98 21.11
C ILE A 308 -14.63 8.36 21.12
N LEU A 309 -13.72 8.88 20.30
CA LEU A 309 -12.33 8.42 20.29
C LEU A 309 -11.62 8.76 21.61
N ASP A 310 -11.86 9.95 22.16
CA ASP A 310 -11.27 10.37 23.43
C ASP A 310 -11.84 9.57 24.60
N ALA A 311 -13.17 9.42 24.64
CA ALA A 311 -13.88 8.68 25.69
C ALA A 311 -13.48 7.20 25.78
N TYR A 312 -12.97 6.62 24.69
CA TYR A 312 -12.53 5.23 24.62
C TYR A 312 -11.02 5.06 24.47
N ASP A 313 -10.21 6.11 24.71
CA ASP A 313 -8.75 6.08 24.58
C ASP A 313 -8.26 5.61 23.19
N LEU A 314 -9.05 5.86 22.15
CA LEU A 314 -8.76 5.49 20.77
C LEU A 314 -8.08 6.60 19.98
N LEU A 315 -7.95 7.81 20.54
CA LEU A 315 -7.36 8.95 19.83
C LEU A 315 -5.97 8.64 19.32
N HIS A 316 -5.06 8.28 20.22
CA HIS A 316 -3.68 7.95 19.89
C HIS A 316 -3.61 6.88 18.78
N VAL A 317 -4.32 5.76 18.96
CA VAL A 317 -4.41 4.66 17.98
C VAL A 317 -4.97 5.10 16.62
N THR A 318 -5.82 6.11 16.60
CA THR A 318 -6.46 6.62 15.38
C THR A 318 -5.58 7.62 14.65
N THR A 319 -4.88 8.47 15.39
CA THR A 319 -4.18 9.66 14.90
C THR A 319 -2.69 9.45 14.74
N THR A 320 -2.08 8.48 15.43
CA THR A 320 -0.77 8.02 15.02
C THR A 320 -0.92 7.47 13.60
N THR A 321 -0.28 8.15 12.64
CA THR A 321 0.20 7.44 11.46
C THR A 321 0.90 6.22 12.01
N THR A 322 0.36 5.03 11.74
CA THR A 322 1.01 3.77 12.09
C THR A 322 2.49 3.97 11.82
N ASP A 323 3.28 3.98 12.89
CA ASP A 323 4.74 3.95 12.84
C ASP A 323 5.10 2.62 12.20
N LEU A 324 4.85 2.49 10.90
CA LEU A 324 5.88 2.00 10.03
C LEU A 324 7.01 2.98 10.27
N SER A 325 7.85 2.67 11.25
CA SER A 325 9.12 3.34 11.41
C SER A 325 9.67 3.53 10.01
N THR A 326 10.22 4.69 9.71
CA THR A 326 10.89 4.94 8.44
C THR A 326 11.97 3.89 8.13
N GLU A 327 12.33 3.05 9.11
CA GLU A 327 13.17 1.86 8.99
C GLU A 327 12.45 0.61 8.42
N HIS A 328 11.11 0.51 8.49
CA HIS A 328 10.32 -0.65 8.05
C HIS A 328 9.33 -0.33 6.92
N VAL A 329 9.14 0.95 6.58
CA VAL A 329 8.66 1.28 5.24
C VAL A 329 9.67 0.71 4.26
N ALA A 330 9.24 -0.17 3.36
CA ALA A 330 10.05 -0.63 2.23
C ALA A 330 10.42 0.58 1.38
N ASN A 331 11.48 1.30 1.77
CA ASN A 331 12.09 2.31 0.96
C ASN A 331 12.52 1.60 -0.32
N TYR A 332 12.21 2.21 -1.46
CA TYR A 332 12.61 1.70 -2.77
C TYR A 332 14.14 1.49 -2.90
N CYS A 333 14.92 1.96 -1.92
CA CYS A 333 16.36 1.77 -1.78
C CYS A 333 16.80 0.42 -1.19
N THR A 334 15.93 -0.34 -0.51
CA THR A 334 16.24 -1.67 0.06
C THR A 334 15.47 -2.81 -0.61
N SER A 335 15.02 -2.59 -1.85
CA SER A 335 14.68 -3.73 -2.72
C SER A 335 15.95 -4.57 -2.91
N PRO A 336 15.92 -5.90 -2.71
CA PRO A 336 17.05 -6.74 -3.10
C PRO A 336 17.36 -6.40 -4.55
N SER A 337 18.62 -6.03 -4.83
CA SER A 337 19.03 -5.65 -6.18
C SER A 337 18.55 -6.75 -7.14
N THR A 338 17.59 -6.42 -8.00
CA THR A 338 17.26 -7.24 -9.16
C THR A 338 18.59 -7.59 -9.81
N THR A 339 18.89 -8.88 -9.93
CA THR A 339 20.13 -9.39 -10.49
C THR A 339 20.39 -8.72 -11.84
N THR A 340 21.22 -7.67 -11.81
CA THR A 340 21.52 -6.88 -12.99
C THR A 340 22.39 -7.76 -13.87
N GLN A 341 21.81 -8.37 -14.90
CA GLN A 341 22.60 -8.93 -15.99
C GLN A 341 23.46 -7.79 -16.53
N ARG A 342 24.78 -7.92 -16.34
CA ARG A 342 25.81 -7.01 -16.85
C ARG A 342 25.59 -6.81 -18.35
N LYS A 343 25.09 -5.64 -18.73
CA LYS A 343 25.20 -5.13 -20.10
C LYS A 343 26.68 -4.90 -20.39
N LYS A 344 27.24 -5.67 -21.33
CA LYS A 344 28.52 -5.33 -21.99
C LYS A 344 28.38 -3.94 -22.60
N VAL A 345 29.13 -2.99 -22.05
CA VAL A 345 29.35 -1.67 -22.66
C VAL A 345 30.23 -1.90 -23.90
N LYS A 346 29.69 -1.62 -25.08
CA LYS A 346 30.46 -1.50 -26.32
C LYS A 346 31.25 -0.19 -26.24
N LEU A 347 32.58 -0.28 -26.28
CA LEU A 347 33.44 0.86 -26.62
C LEU A 347 33.12 1.26 -28.07
N ASP A 348 32.61 2.47 -28.26
CA ASP A 348 32.59 3.14 -29.57
C ASP A 348 33.94 3.84 -29.77
N SER A 349 34.78 3.27 -30.63
CA SER A 349 35.91 3.95 -31.25
C SER A 349 35.45 4.58 -32.55
N ASN A 350 35.32 5.91 -32.59
CA ASN A 350 35.39 6.72 -33.82
C ASN A 350 35.51 8.20 -33.44
N ALA A 351 36.75 8.66 -33.28
CA ALA A 351 37.10 10.07 -33.38
C ALA A 351 38.14 10.17 -34.50
N VAL A 352 37.72 10.76 -35.61
CA VAL A 352 38.60 11.15 -36.72
C VAL A 352 39.22 12.50 -36.36
N ASP A 353 40.53 12.53 -36.52
CA ASP A 353 41.48 13.59 -36.29
C ASP A 353 41.45 14.61 -37.45
N ASP A 354 41.67 15.88 -37.14
CA ASP A 354 42.00 16.93 -38.10
C ASP A 354 43.04 17.87 -37.46
N SER A 355 44.27 17.81 -38.01
CA SER A 355 45.39 18.77 -38.02
C SER A 355 45.78 19.53 -36.71
N GLU A 356 47.05 19.76 -36.34
CA GLU A 356 48.26 20.06 -37.11
C GLU A 356 49.52 20.12 -36.20
N SER A 357 50.69 19.71 -36.72
CA SER A 357 52.07 20.18 -36.36
C SER A 357 52.58 20.02 -34.90
N ARG A 358 53.64 19.22 -34.68
CA ARG A 358 55.07 19.62 -34.76
C ARG A 358 56.00 18.64 -34.01
N ARG A 359 57.11 18.31 -34.68
CA ARG A 359 58.47 17.92 -34.21
C ARG A 359 58.74 16.46 -33.77
N GLU A 360 59.42 15.78 -34.69
CA GLU A 360 60.52 14.79 -34.56
C GLU A 360 61.58 15.06 -33.45
N PRO A 361 62.60 14.19 -33.21
CA PRO A 361 62.88 12.84 -33.78
C PRO A 361 63.36 11.74 -32.78
N GLU A 362 63.49 10.52 -33.35
CA GLU A 362 64.61 9.57 -33.24
C GLU A 362 64.65 8.40 -32.22
N THR A 363 65.17 7.27 -32.75
CA THR A 363 65.69 6.02 -32.15
C THR A 363 64.70 4.93 -31.72
N THR A 364 64.89 3.60 -31.87
CA THR A 364 65.88 2.69 -32.52
C THR A 364 65.34 1.25 -32.29
N ILE A 365 65.44 0.38 -33.31
CA ILE A 365 65.63 -1.10 -33.35
C ILE A 365 64.98 -2.01 -32.28
N GLY A 366 64.34 -3.11 -32.73
CA GLY A 366 64.27 -4.35 -31.94
C GLY A 366 63.24 -5.37 -32.44
N GLU A 367 63.70 -6.31 -33.26
CA GLU A 367 63.03 -7.60 -33.57
C GLU A 367 62.87 -8.47 -32.31
N ALA A 368 61.82 -9.30 -32.24
CA ALA A 368 61.94 -10.75 -31.97
C ALA A 368 60.58 -11.48 -31.80
N ASP A 369 60.65 -12.74 -32.19
CA ASP A 369 59.65 -13.79 -32.40
C ASP A 369 58.94 -14.38 -31.15
N GLU A 370 57.79 -14.99 -31.47
CA GLU A 370 57.23 -16.29 -31.05
C GLU A 370 57.37 -16.81 -29.61
N ASN A 371 56.24 -17.03 -28.93
CA ASN A 371 55.84 -18.37 -28.43
C ASN A 371 54.40 -18.35 -27.86
N ILE A 372 53.49 -19.16 -28.43
CA ILE A 372 52.16 -19.46 -27.88
C ILE A 372 52.04 -20.98 -27.77
N GLN A 373 52.07 -21.51 -26.55
CA GLN A 373 51.47 -22.81 -26.21
C GLN A 373 50.93 -22.77 -24.76
N ASP A 374 49.76 -23.41 -24.61
CA ASP A 374 49.12 -23.94 -23.39
C ASP A 374 48.29 -22.98 -22.49
N GLU A 375 47.00 -22.77 -22.84
CA GLU A 375 45.98 -22.13 -21.97
C GLU A 375 44.84 -23.06 -21.50
N ASP A 376 44.80 -24.34 -21.88
CA ASP A 376 43.59 -25.17 -21.67
C ASP A 376 43.44 -25.85 -20.29
N ASN A 377 44.29 -25.54 -19.30
CA ASN A 377 44.29 -26.23 -17.99
C ASN A 377 43.94 -25.34 -16.76
N LEU A 378 43.47 -24.11 -16.98
CA LEU A 378 43.16 -23.15 -15.90
C LEU A 378 41.69 -23.09 -15.47
N ASP A 379 40.77 -23.73 -16.21
CA ASP A 379 39.32 -23.59 -15.96
C ASP A 379 38.75 -24.56 -14.92
N GLU A 380 39.28 -25.79 -14.78
CA GLU A 380 38.78 -26.74 -13.77
C GLU A 380 39.11 -26.34 -12.33
N SER A 381 40.32 -25.80 -12.10
CA SER A 381 40.76 -25.34 -10.76
C SER A 381 39.96 -24.13 -10.26
N ASN A 382 39.47 -23.29 -11.17
CA ASN A 382 38.65 -22.13 -10.81
C ASN A 382 37.19 -22.50 -10.51
N ASN A 383 36.70 -23.63 -11.02
CA ASN A 383 35.32 -24.05 -10.78
C ASN A 383 35.17 -24.69 -9.38
N GLU A 384 36.12 -25.53 -8.96
CA GLU A 384 36.12 -26.11 -7.60
C GLU A 384 36.28 -25.03 -6.50
N ARG A 385 37.09 -23.99 -6.76
CA ARG A 385 37.23 -22.84 -5.85
C ARG A 385 35.96 -22.00 -5.77
N ARG A 386 35.15 -21.93 -6.84
CA ARG A 386 33.87 -21.20 -6.82
C ARG A 386 32.80 -21.96 -6.06
N GLU A 387 32.74 -23.28 -6.20
CA GLU A 387 31.76 -24.11 -5.47
C GLU A 387 32.05 -24.14 -3.96
N THR A 388 33.31 -24.26 -3.56
CA THR A 388 33.69 -24.17 -2.14
C THR A 388 33.40 -22.80 -1.53
N PHE A 389 33.61 -21.71 -2.27
CA PHE A 389 33.27 -20.36 -1.79
C PHE A 389 31.75 -20.13 -1.69
N ALA A 390 30.96 -20.71 -2.60
CA ALA A 390 29.50 -20.64 -2.55
C ALA A 390 28.93 -21.39 -1.34
N TYR A 391 29.49 -22.57 -1.02
CA TYR A 391 29.07 -23.36 0.14
C TYR A 391 29.44 -22.67 1.47
N ALA A 392 30.61 -22.05 1.55
CA ALA A 392 31.04 -21.29 2.72
C ALA A 392 30.15 -20.06 2.98
N ASN A 393 29.78 -19.32 1.93
CA ASN A 393 28.88 -18.18 2.06
C ASN A 393 27.46 -18.61 2.46
N MET A 394 26.93 -19.69 1.87
CA MET A 394 25.61 -20.22 2.25
C MET A 394 25.57 -20.67 3.72
N THR A 395 26.68 -21.25 4.22
CA THR A 395 26.76 -21.69 5.62
C THR A 395 26.83 -20.50 6.58
N MET A 396 27.55 -19.43 6.22
CA MET A 396 27.59 -18.18 7.00
C MET A 396 26.23 -17.49 7.05
N ASP A 397 25.50 -17.44 5.93
CA ASP A 397 24.15 -16.84 5.89
C ASP A 397 23.16 -17.61 6.78
N ILE A 398 23.25 -18.94 6.81
CA ILE A 398 22.42 -19.78 7.71
C ILE A 398 22.77 -19.52 9.18
N VAL A 399 24.05 -19.43 9.53
CA VAL A 399 24.49 -19.17 10.92
C VAL A 399 24.09 -17.77 11.39
N CYS A 400 24.22 -16.76 10.52
CA CYS A 400 23.74 -15.40 10.80
C CYS A 400 22.21 -15.38 10.97
N SER A 401 21.46 -16.05 10.09
CA SER A 401 20.00 -16.13 10.16
C SER A 401 19.52 -16.84 11.44
N LEU A 402 20.20 -17.89 11.87
CA LEU A 402 19.89 -18.58 13.13
C LEU A 402 20.22 -17.74 14.37
N GLY A 403 21.30 -16.95 14.31
CA GLY A 403 21.66 -16.00 15.37
C GLY A 403 20.64 -14.86 15.51
N GLU A 404 20.09 -14.38 14.40
CA GLU A 404 19.01 -13.37 14.40
C GLU A 404 17.69 -13.96 14.91
N LEU A 405 17.33 -15.18 14.48
CA LEU A 405 16.15 -15.90 14.96
C LEU A 405 16.16 -16.08 16.49
N ASN A 406 17.32 -16.43 17.05
CA ASN A 406 17.45 -16.63 18.49
C ASN A 406 17.29 -15.32 19.27
N LYS A 407 17.82 -14.19 18.75
CA LYS A 407 17.63 -12.85 19.35
C LYS A 407 16.18 -12.41 19.32
N THR A 408 15.44 -12.68 18.24
CA THR A 408 14.00 -12.40 18.18
C THR A 408 13.18 -13.27 19.13
N ALA A 409 13.54 -14.55 19.29
CA ALA A 409 12.88 -15.44 20.24
C ALA A 409 13.09 -15.00 21.69
N GLU A 410 14.32 -14.60 22.05
CA GLU A 410 14.63 -14.01 23.36
C GLU A 410 13.83 -12.73 23.59
N THR A 411 13.79 -11.81 22.62
CA THR A 411 13.02 -10.55 22.71
C THR A 411 11.53 -10.79 22.93
N TYR A 412 10.96 -11.82 22.29
CA TYR A 412 9.55 -12.17 22.46
C TYR A 412 9.24 -12.77 23.84
N VAL A 413 10.11 -13.64 24.35
CA VAL A 413 9.97 -14.24 25.69
C VAL A 413 10.07 -13.16 26.78
N TYR A 414 11.04 -12.26 26.67
CA TYR A 414 11.18 -11.14 27.60
C TYR A 414 10.01 -10.15 27.50
N GLY A 415 9.53 -9.85 26.29
CA GLY A 415 8.36 -8.98 26.10
C GLY A 415 7.08 -9.52 26.76
N SER A 416 6.84 -10.83 26.65
CA SER A 416 5.71 -11.49 27.33
C SER A 416 5.85 -11.41 28.86
N MET A 417 7.05 -11.68 29.41
CA MET A 417 7.32 -11.58 30.85
C MET A 417 7.13 -10.15 31.40
N ILE A 418 7.50 -9.12 30.63
CA ILE A 418 7.30 -7.71 31.00
C ILE A 418 5.80 -7.40 31.15
N MET A 419 4.97 -7.85 30.19
CA MET A 419 3.52 -7.63 30.27
C MET A 419 2.89 -8.33 31.49
N ASP A 420 3.33 -9.54 31.81
CA ASP A 420 2.87 -10.27 33.00
C ASP A 420 3.28 -9.57 34.31
N ILE A 421 4.51 -9.03 34.38
CA ILE A 421 4.97 -8.22 35.51
C ILE A 421 4.09 -6.97 35.67
N GLU A 422 3.79 -6.25 34.59
CA GLU A 422 2.92 -5.05 34.65
C GLU A 422 1.51 -5.36 35.12
N LYS A 423 0.94 -6.49 34.67
CA LYS A 423 -0.38 -6.96 35.11
C LYS A 423 -0.40 -7.23 36.61
N LEU A 424 0.63 -7.91 37.13
CA LEU A 424 0.79 -8.15 38.56
C LEU A 424 0.98 -6.86 39.37
N ARG A 425 1.75 -5.90 38.85
CA ARG A 425 1.91 -4.57 39.47
C ARG A 425 0.59 -3.81 39.58
N LYS A 426 -0.26 -3.89 38.55
CA LYS A 426 -1.62 -3.31 38.57
C LYS A 426 -2.53 -3.99 39.60
N GLU A 427 -2.52 -5.33 39.66
CA GLU A 427 -3.29 -6.10 40.67
C GLU A 427 -2.86 -5.70 42.10
N LYS A 428 -1.55 -5.68 42.37
CA LYS A 428 -0.99 -5.24 43.66
C LYS A 428 -1.45 -3.82 44.01
N PHE A 429 -1.42 -2.89 43.05
CA PHE A 429 -1.84 -1.51 43.28
C PHE A 429 -3.32 -1.41 43.71
N VAL A 430 -4.20 -2.18 43.08
CA VAL A 430 -5.63 -2.22 43.45
C VAL A 430 -5.81 -2.73 44.88
N LEU A 431 -5.14 -3.83 45.24
CA LEU A 431 -5.22 -4.41 46.59
C LEU A 431 -4.71 -3.43 47.66
N ILE A 432 -3.59 -2.74 47.41
CA ILE A 432 -3.06 -1.72 48.32
C ILE A 432 -4.07 -0.59 48.49
N LYS A 433 -4.68 -0.12 47.39
CA LYS A 433 -5.67 0.96 47.44
C LYS A 433 -6.89 0.58 48.27
N GLU A 434 -7.33 -0.66 48.18
CA GLU A 434 -8.47 -1.19 48.95
C GLU A 434 -8.15 -1.28 50.45
N ILE A 435 -6.98 -1.81 50.82
CA ILE A 435 -6.51 -1.83 52.22
C ILE A 435 -6.41 -0.42 52.81
N VAL A 436 -5.90 0.54 52.03
CA VAL A 436 -5.74 1.93 52.48
C VAL A 436 -7.11 2.62 52.65
N LYS A 437 -8.04 2.38 51.73
CA LYS A 437 -9.37 3.01 51.74
C LYS A 437 -10.18 2.60 52.98
N ASP A 438 -10.15 1.33 53.35
CA ASP A 438 -10.99 0.76 54.40
C ASP A 438 -10.19 0.34 55.64
N LYS A 439 -9.07 1.03 55.92
CA LYS A 439 -8.09 0.62 56.93
C LYS A 439 -8.70 0.40 58.33
N ASP A 440 -9.69 1.18 58.73
CA ASP A 440 -10.26 1.13 60.08
C ASP A 440 -11.54 0.28 60.15
N THR A 441 -12.12 -0.08 59.01
CA THR A 441 -13.41 -0.79 58.89
C THR A 441 -13.26 -2.22 58.38
N MET A 442 -12.10 -2.57 57.79
CA MET A 442 -11.84 -3.86 57.20
C MET A 442 -11.64 -4.95 58.27
N PRO A 443 -12.40 -6.07 58.21
CA PRO A 443 -12.19 -7.20 59.11
C PRO A 443 -10.75 -7.72 59.04
N ARG A 444 -10.18 -8.04 60.20
CA ARG A 444 -8.77 -8.47 60.33
C ARG A 444 -8.43 -9.65 59.41
N GLU A 445 -9.29 -10.66 59.36
CA GLU A 445 -9.08 -11.84 58.52
C GLU A 445 -9.00 -11.49 57.03
N TYR A 446 -9.82 -10.54 56.58
CA TYR A 446 -9.83 -10.10 55.18
C TYR A 446 -8.57 -9.30 54.83
N ARG A 447 -8.10 -8.44 55.75
CA ARG A 447 -6.80 -7.76 55.61
C ARG A 447 -5.66 -8.77 55.49
N GLU A 448 -5.63 -9.79 56.35
CA GLU A 448 -4.57 -10.82 56.34
C GLU A 448 -4.55 -11.59 55.00
N ILE A 449 -5.71 -11.88 54.41
CA ILE A 449 -5.81 -12.49 53.07
C ILE A 449 -5.24 -11.57 51.98
N MET A 450 -5.60 -10.28 51.98
CA MET A 450 -5.10 -9.33 50.97
C MET A 450 -3.59 -9.10 51.10
N GLU A 451 -3.07 -8.96 52.31
CA GLU A 451 -1.64 -8.84 52.57
C GLU A 451 -0.88 -10.10 52.14
N GLY A 452 -1.46 -11.28 52.39
CA GLY A 452 -0.96 -12.56 51.86
C GLY A 452 -0.87 -12.57 50.34
N ARG A 453 -1.93 -12.12 49.65
CA ARG A 453 -1.95 -12.02 48.19
C ARG A 453 -0.92 -11.03 47.64
N ILE A 454 -0.75 -9.87 48.29
CA ILE A 454 0.29 -8.89 47.92
C ILE A 454 1.69 -9.51 48.03
N LYS A 455 1.93 -10.32 49.06
CA LYS A 455 3.20 -11.04 49.21
C LYS A 455 3.43 -12.05 48.08
N GLU A 456 2.44 -12.86 47.74
CA GLU A 456 2.52 -13.80 46.59
C GLU A 456 2.83 -13.10 45.27
N ILE A 457 2.23 -11.93 45.04
CA ILE A 457 2.48 -11.11 43.85
C ILE A 457 3.93 -10.63 43.83
N ASN A 458 4.45 -10.11 44.95
CA ASN A 458 5.85 -9.68 45.03
C ASN A 458 6.82 -10.83 44.76
N ASP A 459 6.57 -12.01 45.35
CA ASP A 459 7.40 -13.20 45.14
C ASP A 459 7.37 -13.65 43.66
N SER A 460 6.23 -13.51 43.00
CA SER A 460 6.08 -13.86 41.58
C SER A 460 6.80 -12.86 40.66
N ILE A 461 6.71 -11.56 40.95
CA ILE A 461 7.47 -10.52 40.25
C ILE A 461 8.97 -10.78 40.40
N ALA A 462 9.46 -11.01 41.62
CA ALA A 462 10.88 -11.27 41.87
C ALA A 462 11.40 -12.53 41.15
N ARG A 463 10.59 -13.59 41.08
CA ARG A 463 10.93 -14.80 40.30
C ARG A 463 11.00 -14.54 38.79
N MET A 464 10.14 -13.69 38.25
CA MET A 464 10.18 -13.33 36.83
C MET A 464 11.35 -12.40 36.53
N GLU A 465 11.57 -11.38 37.36
CA GLU A 465 12.70 -10.46 37.25
C GLU A 465 14.05 -11.17 37.39
N SER A 466 14.14 -12.29 38.13
CA SER A 466 15.36 -13.10 38.22
C SER A 466 15.57 -14.05 37.02
N LYS A 467 14.52 -14.35 36.25
CA LYS A 467 14.60 -15.14 35.01
C LYS A 467 14.87 -14.24 33.79
N MET A 468 14.51 -12.96 33.92
CA MET A 468 14.89 -11.90 33.00
C MET A 468 16.39 -11.66 33.09
#